data_AF-A0A7K1FP50-F1
#
_entry.id   AF-A0A7K1FP50-F1
#
_cell.length_a   1.000
_cell.length_b   1.000
_cell.length_c   1.000
_cell.angle_alpha   90.00
_cell.angle_beta   90.00
_cell.angle_gamma   90.00
#
_symmetry.space_group_name_H-M   'P 1'
#
loop_
_entity.id
_entity.type
_entity.pdbx_description
1 polymer ?
#
loop_
_entity_poly.entity_id
_entity_poly.type
_entity_poly.pdbx_seq_one_letter_code
_entity_poly.pdbx_strand_id
1 'polypeptide(L)'
;MKKWMTTALAATTAAACITLGTMVGPGSAAGSAPPPEAAASPAAVVAAAKGEPVRDQGGTQATPPNLENLYVPVEPCRVVDTRSGSPFGSGTTRAYYVAGTFGFAPQGGKSGGCGIPTGAKAVTATITAVDPSSVGFIRAWATGGTEPSATLLSYGTFSMGTGATVPIRPGAAQHLTVKNYAGPTDVVIDVTGYYIPQMEAYILYNGTISDQSGRLLSSTRTAAGTYTLQWDRDVTYCSVQATADYSAKYATAYTSGTYTYVYTFDSAGAPTDYYFNINVNC
;
A
#
# COMPACT_ATOMS: atom_id res chain seq x y z
N MET A 1 -53.99 30.99 -18.30
CA MET A 1 -54.86 30.76 -19.49
C MET A 1 -54.48 29.42 -20.13
N LYS A 2 -55.00 29.06 -21.31
CA LYS A 2 -54.74 27.76 -22.01
C LYS A 2 -53.21 27.49 -22.13
N LYS A 3 -52.63 26.31 -21.86
CA LYS A 3 -52.95 24.88 -22.15
C LYS A 3 -52.41 24.43 -23.53
N TRP A 4 -52.07 23.13 -23.63
CA TRP A 4 -51.86 22.24 -24.81
C TRP A 4 -50.39 21.94 -25.23
N MET A 5 -49.97 20.70 -25.56
CA MET A 5 -50.40 19.33 -25.10
C MET A 5 -49.52 18.16 -25.64
N THR A 6 -49.24 17.14 -24.80
CA THR A 6 -49.04 15.68 -25.12
C THR A 6 -47.93 15.24 -26.13
N THR A 7 -47.41 14.00 -26.21
CA THR A 7 -47.60 12.64 -25.59
C THR A 7 -46.24 11.90 -25.69
N ALA A 8 -45.90 10.71 -25.13
CA ALA A 8 -46.54 9.64 -24.32
C ALA A 8 -45.51 9.19 -23.21
N LEU A 9 -45.53 8.09 -22.44
CA LEU A 9 -46.15 6.74 -22.42
C LEU A 9 -45.62 5.73 -23.48
N ALA A 10 -45.54 4.40 -23.23
CA ALA A 10 -46.11 3.59 -22.13
C ALA A 10 -45.10 2.62 -21.46
N ALA A 11 -45.50 2.03 -20.32
CA ALA A 11 -44.74 1.03 -19.55
C ALA A 11 -45.70 0.05 -18.86
N THR A 12 -45.24 -1.19 -18.57
CA THR A 12 -45.98 -2.14 -17.71
C THR A 12 -45.04 -3.13 -17.01
N THR A 13 -45.19 -3.24 -15.68
CA THR A 13 -44.84 -4.39 -14.84
C THR A 13 -46.05 -5.35 -14.78
N ALA A 14 -46.12 -6.49 -14.07
CA ALA A 14 -45.29 -7.13 -13.04
C ALA A 14 -45.44 -8.68 -13.10
N ALA A 15 -44.96 -9.42 -12.08
CA ALA A 15 -44.99 -10.89 -12.03
C ALA A 15 -45.95 -11.47 -10.96
N ALA A 16 -46.38 -12.73 -11.11
CA ALA A 16 -46.84 -13.63 -10.05
C ALA A 16 -46.86 -15.12 -10.49
N CYS A 17 -46.86 -16.06 -9.53
CA CYS A 17 -46.65 -17.51 -9.69
C CYS A 17 -47.95 -18.35 -9.73
N ILE A 18 -47.87 -19.68 -9.98
CA ILE A 18 -48.43 -20.82 -9.17
C ILE A 18 -48.72 -22.14 -9.97
N THR A 19 -48.12 -23.24 -9.49
CA THR A 19 -48.38 -24.72 -9.56
C THR A 19 -48.96 -25.50 -10.77
N LEU A 20 -48.19 -26.52 -11.19
CA LEU A 20 -48.49 -27.97 -11.35
C LEU A 20 -49.85 -28.49 -11.89
N GLY A 21 -49.77 -29.42 -12.86
CA GLY A 21 -50.82 -30.40 -13.22
C GLY A 21 -50.26 -31.54 -14.09
N THR A 22 -50.71 -32.79 -13.87
CA THR A 22 -50.21 -34.03 -14.53
C THR A 22 -51.24 -34.66 -15.48
N MET A 23 -50.82 -35.27 -16.60
CA MET A 23 -51.55 -36.37 -17.30
C MET A 23 -50.60 -37.26 -18.15
N VAL A 24 -51.10 -38.44 -18.56
CA VAL A 24 -50.38 -39.62 -19.10
C VAL A 24 -50.20 -39.59 -20.65
N GLY A 25 -49.30 -40.43 -21.20
CA GLY A 25 -49.01 -40.62 -22.65
C GLY A 25 -50.05 -41.46 -23.44
N PRO A 26 -49.70 -42.29 -24.46
CA PRO A 26 -48.39 -42.94 -24.71
C PRO A 26 -47.86 -42.98 -26.19
N GLY A 27 -46.59 -43.40 -26.34
CA GLY A 27 -46.19 -44.42 -27.33
C GLY A 27 -45.86 -44.04 -28.79
N SER A 28 -44.58 -44.14 -29.18
CA SER A 28 -44.11 -44.64 -30.50
C SER A 28 -42.61 -45.00 -30.44
N ALA A 29 -42.13 -45.88 -31.32
CA ALA A 29 -40.90 -46.64 -31.10
C ALA A 29 -39.65 -46.15 -31.86
N ALA A 30 -38.53 -46.22 -31.15
CA ALA A 30 -37.18 -46.65 -31.56
C ALA A 30 -36.71 -46.49 -33.02
N GLY A 31 -35.64 -45.69 -33.19
CA GLY A 31 -34.60 -45.91 -34.21
C GLY A 31 -33.24 -46.02 -33.51
N SER A 32 -32.48 -47.09 -33.77
CA SER A 32 -31.26 -47.43 -33.02
C SER A 32 -29.97 -46.95 -33.69
N ALA A 33 -29.19 -46.12 -33.00
CA ALA A 33 -27.81 -45.82 -33.32
C ALA A 33 -26.85 -46.75 -32.53
N PRO A 34 -25.70 -47.17 -33.09
CA PRO A 34 -24.73 -47.98 -32.37
C PRO A 34 -24.00 -47.17 -31.29
N PRO A 35 -23.55 -47.79 -30.18
CA PRO A 35 -22.80 -47.11 -29.14
C PRO A 35 -21.39 -46.72 -29.61
N PRO A 36 -20.86 -45.54 -29.23
CA PRO A 36 -19.46 -45.22 -29.44
C PRO A 36 -18.55 -46.13 -28.59
N GLU A 37 -17.35 -46.37 -29.12
CA GLU A 37 -16.36 -47.32 -28.61
C GLU A 37 -15.84 -46.95 -27.21
N ALA A 38 -15.57 -47.96 -26.38
CA ALA A 38 -15.17 -47.77 -24.99
C ALA A 38 -13.70 -47.31 -24.87
N ALA A 39 -13.49 -45.99 -24.84
CA ALA A 39 -12.19 -45.40 -24.56
C ALA A 39 -11.65 -45.89 -23.20
N ALA A 40 -10.42 -46.41 -23.20
CA ALA A 40 -9.82 -47.04 -22.03
C ALA A 40 -9.64 -46.05 -20.87
N SER A 41 -10.02 -46.46 -19.66
CA SER A 41 -9.81 -45.68 -18.44
C SER A 41 -8.30 -45.49 -18.20
N PRO A 42 -7.78 -44.26 -18.04
CA PRO A 42 -6.40 -44.05 -17.64
C PRO A 42 -6.17 -44.66 -16.26
N ALA A 43 -5.01 -45.29 -16.07
CA ALA A 43 -4.69 -46.03 -14.85
C ALA A 43 -4.72 -45.12 -13.61
N ALA A 44 -5.14 -45.69 -12.46
CA ALA A 44 -5.19 -44.97 -11.20
C ALA A 44 -3.80 -44.42 -10.83
N VAL A 45 -3.67 -43.10 -10.81
CA VAL A 45 -2.41 -42.43 -10.47
C VAL A 45 -2.15 -42.64 -8.98
N VAL A 46 -1.15 -43.47 -8.66
CA VAL A 46 -0.72 -43.68 -7.27
C VAL A 46 -0.26 -42.34 -6.71
N ALA A 47 -0.87 -41.92 -5.59
CA ALA A 47 -0.56 -40.64 -4.98
C ALA A 47 0.89 -40.61 -4.47
N ALA A 48 1.77 -39.96 -5.21
CA ALA A 48 3.10 -39.61 -4.71
C ALA A 48 2.93 -38.73 -3.46
N ALA A 49 3.63 -39.08 -2.39
CA ALA A 49 3.56 -38.33 -1.14
C ALA A 49 3.99 -36.87 -1.37
N LYS A 50 3.25 -35.92 -0.79
CA LYS A 50 3.69 -34.51 -0.74
C LYS A 50 4.97 -34.42 0.10
N GLY A 51 6.12 -34.34 -0.56
CA GLY A 51 7.24 -33.58 -0.02
C GLY A 51 6.80 -32.12 0.15
N GLU A 52 7.21 -31.49 1.24
CA GLU A 52 6.89 -30.09 1.48
C GLU A 52 7.59 -29.18 0.45
N PRO A 53 6.92 -28.13 -0.05
CA PRO A 53 7.56 -27.17 -0.95
C PRO A 53 8.49 -26.25 -0.14
N VAL A 54 9.73 -26.69 0.07
CA VAL A 54 10.84 -25.79 0.38
C VAL A 54 10.90 -24.77 -0.77
N ARG A 55 10.58 -23.51 -0.49
CA ARG A 55 10.66 -22.43 -1.48
C ARG A 55 12.13 -22.11 -1.74
N ASP A 56 12.66 -22.69 -2.81
CA ASP A 56 13.97 -22.35 -3.36
C ASP A 56 14.06 -20.83 -3.64
N GLN A 57 15.19 -20.22 -3.27
CA GLN A 57 15.47 -18.79 -3.47
C GLN A 57 16.30 -18.53 -4.74
N GLY A 58 16.15 -19.41 -5.75
CA GLY A 58 16.82 -19.33 -7.06
C GLY A 58 16.03 -18.64 -8.19
N GLY A 59 14.78 -18.22 -7.96
CA GLY A 59 13.93 -17.56 -8.96
C GLY A 59 13.93 -16.04 -8.85
N THR A 60 13.58 -15.34 -9.93
CA THR A 60 13.28 -13.89 -9.89
C THR A 60 12.18 -13.63 -8.86
N GLN A 61 12.52 -12.98 -7.76
CA GLN A 61 11.61 -12.71 -6.66
C GLN A 61 10.38 -11.95 -7.17
N ALA A 62 9.24 -12.63 -7.23
CA ALA A 62 7.96 -11.95 -7.41
C ALA A 62 7.82 -10.95 -6.27
N THR A 63 7.62 -9.68 -6.61
CA THR A 63 7.54 -8.55 -5.67
C THR A 63 6.64 -8.94 -4.48
N PRO A 64 7.17 -9.08 -3.25
CA PRO A 64 6.37 -9.55 -2.14
C PRO A 64 5.17 -8.61 -1.91
N PRO A 65 3.98 -9.16 -1.60
CA PRO A 65 2.69 -8.47 -1.77
C PRO A 65 2.52 -7.23 -0.89
N ASN A 66 3.37 -7.09 0.12
CA ASN A 66 3.38 -6.07 1.17
C ASN A 66 4.40 -4.93 0.91
N LEU A 67 5.01 -4.88 -0.28
CA LEU A 67 5.76 -3.69 -0.74
C LEU A 67 4.87 -2.56 -1.26
N GLU A 68 3.55 -2.76 -1.29
CA GLU A 68 2.58 -1.69 -1.59
C GLU A 68 2.58 -0.61 -0.50
N ASN A 69 2.55 0.65 -0.94
CA ASN A 69 2.52 1.79 -0.05
C ASN A 69 1.14 2.44 -0.10
N LEU A 70 0.48 2.56 1.05
CA LEU A 70 -0.76 3.32 1.17
C LEU A 70 -0.49 4.80 0.99
N TYR A 71 -1.34 5.46 0.21
CA TYR A 71 -1.41 6.92 0.17
C TYR A 71 -2.24 7.42 1.36
N VAL A 72 -1.67 8.36 2.12
CA VAL A 72 -2.35 9.06 3.21
C VAL A 72 -2.36 10.56 2.87
N PRO A 73 -3.54 11.20 2.69
CA PRO A 73 -3.62 12.64 2.46
C PRO A 73 -3.25 13.41 3.74
N VAL A 74 -2.75 14.64 3.57
CA VAL A 74 -2.60 15.61 4.65
C VAL A 74 -3.23 16.94 4.23
N GLU A 75 -3.62 17.75 5.22
CA GLU A 75 -3.98 19.15 4.97
C GLU A 75 -2.80 19.86 4.25
N PRO A 76 -3.03 20.55 3.11
CA PRO A 76 -1.96 21.11 2.29
C PRO A 76 -0.96 21.95 3.10
N CYS A 77 0.31 21.55 3.08
CA CYS A 77 1.27 22.00 4.07
C CYS A 77 2.64 22.33 3.47
N ARG A 78 3.18 23.51 3.82
CA ARG A 78 4.51 23.92 3.37
C ARG A 78 5.60 23.19 4.13
N VAL A 79 6.42 22.41 3.43
CA VAL A 79 7.63 21.82 4.00
C VAL A 79 8.85 22.70 3.77
N VAL A 80 8.92 23.44 2.66
CA VAL A 80 10.07 24.32 2.31
C VAL A 80 9.57 25.65 1.72
N ASP A 81 10.22 26.75 2.11
CA ASP A 81 10.11 28.07 1.51
C ASP A 81 11.46 28.80 1.58
N THR A 82 12.18 28.95 0.47
CA THR A 82 13.51 29.62 0.52
C THR A 82 13.46 31.15 0.47
N ARG A 83 12.28 31.75 0.21
CA ARG A 83 12.11 33.19 -0.05
C ARG A 83 12.43 34.10 1.14
N SER A 84 12.46 33.54 2.35
CA SER A 84 12.89 34.21 3.59
C SER A 84 14.38 33.99 3.91
N GLY A 85 15.10 33.25 3.06
CA GLY A 85 16.51 32.90 3.22
C GLY A 85 17.33 33.26 1.99
N SER A 86 18.08 32.30 1.44
CA SER A 86 18.90 32.50 0.24
C SER A 86 18.39 31.65 -0.94
N PRO A 87 18.13 32.27 -2.11
CA PRO A 87 17.70 31.58 -3.33
C PRO A 87 18.60 30.41 -3.73
N PHE A 88 18.04 29.48 -4.51
CA PHE A 88 18.70 28.29 -5.00
C PHE A 88 19.52 28.61 -6.27
N GLY A 89 20.80 28.94 -6.09
CA GLY A 89 21.72 29.26 -7.19
C GLY A 89 22.04 28.07 -8.11
N SER A 90 22.69 28.34 -9.24
CA SER A 90 23.07 27.31 -10.22
C SER A 90 23.92 26.20 -9.61
N GLY A 91 23.58 24.94 -9.90
CA GLY A 91 24.24 23.75 -9.36
C GLY A 91 24.02 23.52 -7.87
N THR A 92 23.37 24.45 -7.15
CA THR A 92 23.14 24.35 -5.71
C THR A 92 22.29 23.13 -5.41
N THR A 93 22.79 22.29 -4.50
CA THR A 93 22.08 21.12 -3.98
C THR A 93 21.88 21.34 -2.48
N ARG A 94 20.65 21.17 -1.98
CA ARG A 94 20.36 21.15 -0.53
C ARG A 94 19.42 19.98 -0.24
N ALA A 95 19.53 19.43 0.96
CA ALA A 95 18.58 18.44 1.48
C ALA A 95 17.66 19.08 2.54
N TYR A 96 16.48 18.50 2.70
CA TYR A 96 15.38 19.08 3.47
C TYR A 96 14.67 18.07 4.38
N TYR A 97 14.12 18.58 5.48
CA TYR A 97 13.15 17.89 6.32
C TYR A 97 11.81 17.79 5.57
N VAL A 98 11.12 16.65 5.68
CA VAL A 98 9.82 16.41 5.01
C VAL A 98 8.91 15.58 5.92
N ALA A 99 9.48 14.57 6.57
CA ALA A 99 8.82 13.81 7.63
C ALA A 99 9.39 14.15 9.01
N GLY A 100 8.67 13.73 10.06
CA GLY A 100 8.93 14.11 11.45
C GLY A 100 8.38 15.50 11.81
N THR A 101 8.83 16.04 12.95
CA THR A 101 8.32 17.29 13.54
C THR A 101 9.38 18.40 13.68
N PHE A 102 10.65 18.10 13.41
CA PHE A 102 11.80 18.99 13.62
C PHE A 102 12.42 19.47 12.31
N GLY A 103 13.16 20.58 12.37
CA GLY A 103 13.97 21.08 11.24
C GLY A 103 13.22 21.88 10.16
N PHE A 104 11.89 21.98 10.21
CA PHE A 104 11.07 22.68 9.21
C PHE A 104 11.21 24.21 9.23
N ALA A 105 11.23 24.85 10.41
CA ALA A 105 11.24 26.31 10.49
C ALA A 105 12.50 26.97 9.87
N PRO A 106 13.74 26.46 10.04
CA PRO A 106 14.93 26.98 9.36
C PRO A 106 14.95 26.86 7.83
N GLN A 107 14.05 26.05 7.24
CA GLN A 107 13.87 25.91 5.79
C GLN A 107 12.54 26.53 5.30
N GLY A 108 11.90 27.38 6.11
CA GLY A 108 10.65 28.08 5.76
C GLY A 108 9.38 27.21 5.82
N GLY A 109 9.47 25.98 6.31
CA GLY A 109 8.34 25.07 6.48
C GLY A 109 7.53 25.30 7.76
N LYS A 110 6.35 24.69 7.82
CA LYS A 110 5.45 24.71 8.98
C LYS A 110 6.14 24.18 10.24
N SER A 111 6.17 24.97 11.30
CA SER A 111 6.70 24.53 12.60
C SER A 111 5.90 23.34 13.14
N GLY A 112 6.60 22.34 13.71
CA GLY A 112 6.01 21.05 14.08
C GLY A 112 5.82 20.06 12.91
N GLY A 113 6.14 20.46 11.67
CA GLY A 113 6.05 19.61 10.48
C GLY A 113 4.63 19.47 9.92
N CYS A 114 4.50 18.58 8.93
CA CYS A 114 3.28 18.37 8.16
C CYS A 114 2.50 17.09 8.53
N GLY A 115 2.74 16.51 9.71
CA GLY A 115 2.11 15.26 10.15
C GLY A 115 2.60 14.01 9.42
N ILE A 116 3.65 14.12 8.59
CA ILE A 116 4.22 12.99 7.84
C ILE A 116 5.15 12.19 8.77
N PRO A 117 4.89 10.89 9.03
CA PRO A 117 5.71 10.03 9.86
C PRO A 117 7.04 9.66 9.20
N THR A 118 8.10 9.48 10.00
CA THR A 118 9.49 9.24 9.54
C THR A 118 9.71 7.93 8.78
N GLY A 119 8.73 7.02 8.79
CA GLY A 119 8.69 5.79 7.98
C GLY A 119 8.21 5.98 6.53
N ALA A 120 7.70 7.16 6.17
CA ALA A 120 7.18 7.45 4.83
C ALA A 120 8.26 7.36 3.74
N LYS A 121 7.87 6.86 2.56
CA LYS A 121 8.75 6.45 1.44
C LYS A 121 8.68 7.41 0.24
N ALA A 122 7.58 8.12 0.08
CA ALA A 122 7.42 9.19 -0.91
C ALA A 122 6.39 10.23 -0.42
N VAL A 123 6.36 11.40 -1.05
CA VAL A 123 5.32 12.44 -0.84
C VAL A 123 4.69 12.86 -2.15
N THR A 124 3.42 13.24 -2.13
CA THR A 124 2.82 14.04 -3.20
C THR A 124 3.06 15.50 -2.87
N ALA A 125 3.78 16.20 -3.75
CA ALA A 125 4.21 17.57 -3.53
C ALA A 125 4.04 18.43 -4.78
N THR A 126 3.59 19.66 -4.58
CA THR A 126 3.77 20.74 -5.55
C THR A 126 5.12 21.39 -5.28
N ILE A 127 6.05 21.26 -6.23
CA ILE A 127 7.35 21.93 -6.20
C ILE A 127 7.27 23.12 -7.15
N THR A 128 7.60 24.31 -6.65
CA THR A 128 7.48 25.59 -7.36
C THR A 128 8.81 26.34 -7.35
N ALA A 129 9.31 26.67 -8.54
CA ALA A 129 10.35 27.67 -8.75
C ALA A 129 9.69 29.06 -8.70
N VAL A 130 10.20 29.95 -7.85
CA VAL A 130 9.69 31.30 -7.64
C VAL A 130 10.74 32.33 -8.07
N ASP A 131 10.27 33.34 -8.77
CA ASP A 131 11.03 34.46 -9.35
C ASP A 131 12.40 34.07 -9.97
N PRO A 132 12.43 33.05 -10.87
CA PRO A 132 13.66 32.56 -11.49
C PRO A 132 14.33 33.59 -12.41
N SER A 133 15.64 33.78 -12.25
CA SER A 133 16.42 34.75 -13.02
C SER A 133 16.78 34.32 -14.45
N SER A 134 16.47 33.08 -14.84
CA SER A 134 16.71 32.53 -16.19
C SER A 134 15.75 31.35 -16.44
N VAL A 135 15.65 30.89 -17.69
CA VAL A 135 15.10 29.55 -17.97
C VAL A 135 15.97 28.49 -17.30
N GLY A 136 15.38 27.42 -16.77
CA GLY A 136 16.10 26.36 -16.07
C GLY A 136 15.26 25.13 -15.70
N PHE A 137 15.82 24.27 -14.84
CA PHE A 137 15.10 23.12 -14.31
C PHE A 137 15.58 22.69 -12.92
N ILE A 138 14.73 21.95 -12.21
CA ILE A 138 14.97 21.37 -10.89
C ILE A 138 14.82 19.84 -10.95
N ARG A 139 15.69 19.16 -10.18
CA ARG A 139 15.58 17.73 -9.84
C ARG A 139 15.39 17.57 -8.34
N ALA A 140 14.63 16.57 -7.93
CA ALA A 140 14.50 16.17 -6.52
C ALA A 140 14.45 14.65 -6.38
N TRP A 141 15.05 14.11 -5.32
CA TRP A 141 15.21 12.67 -5.08
C TRP A 141 15.47 12.35 -3.61
N ALA A 142 15.32 11.07 -3.22
CA ALA A 142 15.55 10.63 -1.84
C ALA A 142 17.02 10.83 -1.42
N THR A 143 17.24 11.43 -0.23
CA THR A 143 18.57 11.87 0.20
C THR A 143 19.62 10.75 0.21
N GLY A 144 20.74 10.98 -0.47
CA GLY A 144 21.83 10.00 -0.53
C GLY A 144 21.51 8.76 -1.37
N GLY A 145 20.44 8.79 -2.17
CA GLY A 145 20.36 8.03 -3.41
C GLY A 145 21.08 8.77 -4.55
N THR A 146 21.32 8.08 -5.66
CA THR A 146 21.90 8.65 -6.89
C THR A 146 20.99 9.75 -7.46
N GLU A 147 21.58 10.83 -7.97
CA GLU A 147 20.82 11.85 -8.67
C GLU A 147 20.19 11.29 -9.97
N PRO A 148 18.87 11.49 -10.21
CA PRO A 148 18.22 11.00 -11.42
C PRO A 148 18.64 11.79 -12.67
N SER A 149 18.60 11.15 -13.84
CA SER A 149 18.73 11.86 -15.13
C SER A 149 17.45 12.62 -15.51
N ALA A 150 16.28 12.17 -15.03
CA ALA A 150 15.00 12.83 -15.26
C ALA A 150 14.94 14.21 -14.62
N THR A 151 14.23 15.13 -15.26
CA THR A 151 13.85 16.44 -14.71
C THR A 151 12.51 16.33 -13.99
N LEU A 152 12.35 17.02 -12.86
CA LEU A 152 11.06 17.10 -12.16
C LEU A 152 10.26 18.33 -12.58
N LEU A 153 10.89 19.52 -12.54
CA LEU A 153 10.28 20.80 -12.91
C LEU A 153 11.18 21.50 -13.93
N SER A 154 10.64 21.89 -15.09
CA SER A 154 11.25 22.88 -15.97
C SER A 154 10.56 24.23 -15.76
N TYR A 155 11.32 25.33 -15.74
CA TYR A 155 10.80 26.66 -15.45
C TYR A 155 11.33 27.74 -16.42
N GLY A 156 10.52 28.75 -16.71
CA GLY A 156 10.88 29.92 -17.52
C GLY A 156 11.44 31.07 -16.67
N THR A 157 11.49 32.30 -17.19
CA THR A 157 11.83 33.51 -16.41
C THR A 157 10.62 34.06 -15.63
N PHE A 158 9.80 33.17 -15.08
CA PHE A 158 8.60 33.47 -14.30
C PHE A 158 8.27 32.28 -13.39
N SER A 159 7.57 32.54 -12.29
CA SER A 159 7.24 31.53 -11.29
C SER A 159 6.41 30.39 -11.88
N MET A 160 6.89 29.15 -11.71
CA MET A 160 6.29 27.93 -12.28
C MET A 160 6.38 26.77 -11.28
N GLY A 161 5.34 25.94 -11.19
CA GLY A 161 5.32 24.77 -10.33
C GLY A 161 4.71 23.54 -10.99
N THR A 162 5.00 22.38 -10.42
CA THR A 162 4.52 21.07 -10.89
C THR A 162 4.14 20.18 -9.71
N GLY A 163 3.10 19.37 -9.88
CA GLY A 163 2.70 18.35 -8.91
C GLY A 163 3.37 17.01 -9.25
N ALA A 164 4.08 16.42 -8.28
CA ALA A 164 4.79 15.15 -8.47
C ALA A 164 4.72 14.25 -7.22
N THR A 165 4.74 12.94 -7.43
CA THR A 165 5.11 11.98 -6.38
C THR A 165 6.63 11.87 -6.34
N VAL A 166 7.24 12.22 -5.21
CA VAL A 166 8.70 12.30 -5.06
C VAL A 166 9.17 11.34 -3.97
N PRO A 167 10.11 10.42 -4.25
CA PRO A 167 10.64 9.50 -3.25
C PRO A 167 11.44 10.26 -2.19
N ILE A 168 11.29 9.85 -0.93
CA ILE A 168 12.02 10.39 0.21
C ILE A 168 12.70 9.25 0.98
N ARG A 169 13.78 9.54 1.70
CA ARG A 169 14.49 8.54 2.50
C ARG A 169 13.92 8.46 3.93
N PRO A 170 13.32 7.33 4.34
CA PRO A 170 12.90 7.13 5.72
C PRO A 170 14.11 7.10 6.66
N GLY A 171 13.93 7.59 7.89
CA GLY A 171 14.95 7.53 8.94
C GLY A 171 16.24 8.33 8.70
N ALA A 172 16.37 9.05 7.58
CA ALA A 172 17.45 10.00 7.37
C ALA A 172 17.14 11.33 8.08
N ALA A 173 18.17 12.05 8.54
CA ALA A 173 17.98 13.37 9.15
C ALA A 173 17.27 14.35 8.19
N GLN A 174 17.65 14.34 6.91
CA GLN A 174 16.97 15.06 5.84
C GLN A 174 16.55 14.05 4.77
N HIS A 175 15.32 14.17 4.28
CA HIS A 175 14.59 13.10 3.62
C HIS A 175 14.57 13.25 2.09
N LEU A 176 14.52 14.50 1.62
CA LEU A 176 14.49 14.89 0.22
C LEU A 176 15.71 15.76 -0.11
N THR A 177 16.43 15.43 -1.19
CA THR A 177 17.44 16.29 -1.80
C THR A 177 16.86 16.99 -3.03
N VAL A 178 17.19 18.27 -3.21
CA VAL A 178 16.75 19.10 -4.33
C VAL A 178 17.96 19.82 -4.94
N LYS A 179 17.98 19.97 -6.27
CA LYS A 179 19.05 20.63 -7.01
C LYS A 179 18.50 21.51 -8.13
N ASN A 180 19.04 22.73 -8.26
CA ASN A 180 18.71 23.65 -9.34
C ASN A 180 19.78 23.65 -10.45
N TYR A 181 19.32 23.78 -11.71
CA TYR A 181 20.08 23.73 -12.94
C TYR A 181 19.83 24.94 -13.86
N ALA A 182 19.75 26.16 -13.31
CA ALA A 182 20.11 27.40 -14.02
C ALA A 182 20.36 28.56 -13.04
N GLY A 183 20.10 29.81 -13.44
CA GLY A 183 20.21 30.98 -12.57
C GLY A 183 19.36 30.88 -11.28
N PRO A 184 19.65 31.72 -10.27
CA PRO A 184 18.92 31.71 -9.00
C PRO A 184 17.40 31.76 -9.16
N THR A 185 16.73 30.93 -8.37
CA THR A 185 15.28 30.92 -8.16
C THR A 185 15.02 30.53 -6.71
N ASP A 186 13.96 31.03 -6.10
CA ASP A 186 13.48 30.47 -4.85
C ASP A 186 12.72 29.18 -5.08
N VAL A 187 12.71 28.29 -4.08
CA VAL A 187 12.01 27.01 -4.13
C VAL A 187 11.00 26.95 -3.00
N VAL A 188 9.76 26.67 -3.38
CA VAL A 188 8.65 26.39 -2.48
C VAL A 188 8.22 24.94 -2.68
N ILE A 189 7.98 24.22 -1.58
CA ILE A 189 7.50 22.83 -1.62
C ILE A 189 6.31 22.70 -0.66
N ASP A 190 5.14 22.43 -1.23
CA ASP A 190 3.88 22.20 -0.52
C ASP A 190 3.45 20.73 -0.71
N VAL A 191 3.24 19.99 0.38
CA VAL A 191 2.81 18.58 0.35
C VAL A 191 1.30 18.44 0.52
N THR A 192 0.71 17.45 -0.15
CA THR A 192 -0.73 17.11 -0.08
C THR A 192 -1.00 15.71 0.47
N GLY A 193 0.04 14.90 0.63
CA GLY A 193 -0.04 13.55 1.16
C GLY A 193 1.31 12.82 1.09
N TYR A 194 1.32 11.59 1.58
CA TYR A 194 2.51 10.75 1.63
C TYR A 194 2.19 9.28 1.38
N TYR A 195 3.21 8.54 0.94
CA TYR A 195 3.17 7.10 0.76
C TYR A 195 3.95 6.42 1.88
N ILE A 196 3.34 5.41 2.50
CA ILE A 196 3.95 4.64 3.59
C ILE A 196 3.57 3.16 3.49
N PRO A 197 4.43 2.20 3.90
CA PRO A 197 4.07 0.79 3.87
C PRO A 197 2.85 0.51 4.75
N GLN A 198 2.08 -0.50 4.34
CA GLN A 198 1.02 -1.10 5.14
C GLN A 198 1.57 -1.60 6.48
N MET A 199 0.73 -1.63 7.51
CA MET A 199 1.10 -2.25 8.80
C MET A 199 0.75 -3.74 8.73
N GLU A 200 1.64 -4.48 8.09
CA GLU A 200 1.54 -5.91 7.88
C GLU A 200 2.85 -6.58 8.28
N ALA A 201 2.79 -7.75 8.90
CA ALA A 201 3.97 -8.54 9.17
C ALA A 201 3.74 -10.03 8.91
N TYR A 202 4.80 -10.69 8.43
CA TYR A 202 4.87 -12.15 8.35
C TYR A 202 5.90 -12.63 9.38
N ILE A 203 5.41 -13.39 10.36
CA ILE A 203 6.19 -13.84 11.51
C ILE A 203 6.42 -15.34 11.39
N LEU A 204 7.68 -15.76 11.50
CA LEU A 204 8.09 -17.15 11.51
C LEU A 204 7.75 -17.80 12.86
N TYR A 205 7.58 -19.12 12.90
CA TYR A 205 7.27 -19.89 14.12
C TYR A 205 8.14 -19.55 15.35
N ASN A 206 9.43 -19.26 15.15
CA ASN A 206 10.37 -18.88 16.21
C ASN A 206 10.22 -17.42 16.71
N GLY A 207 9.32 -16.63 16.12
CA GLY A 207 9.11 -15.20 16.39
C GLY A 207 9.90 -14.25 15.48
N THR A 208 10.70 -14.75 14.52
CA THR A 208 11.50 -13.91 13.62
C THR A 208 10.61 -13.14 12.64
N ILE A 209 10.95 -11.88 12.37
CA ILE A 209 10.28 -11.01 11.39
C ILE A 209 10.81 -11.35 9.99
N SER A 210 9.93 -11.61 9.02
CA SER A 210 10.32 -11.70 7.61
C SER A 210 10.58 -10.31 7.01
N ASP A 211 11.49 -10.26 6.03
CA ASP A 211 11.73 -9.16 5.08
C ASP A 211 10.46 -8.58 4.42
N GLN A 212 9.39 -9.36 4.40
CA GLN A 212 8.05 -8.97 3.91
C GLN A 212 7.27 -8.07 4.88
N SER A 213 7.81 -7.76 6.07
CA SER A 213 7.06 -7.02 7.10
C SER A 213 7.20 -5.50 6.96
N GLY A 214 6.08 -4.81 6.81
CA GLY A 214 5.98 -3.35 6.84
C GLY A 214 5.72 -2.83 8.27
N ARG A 215 6.38 -1.72 8.64
CA ARG A 215 6.08 -0.89 9.84
C ARG A 215 6.30 -1.53 11.20
N LEU A 216 6.59 -2.82 11.26
CA LEU A 216 6.93 -3.53 12.48
C LEU A 216 8.38 -3.21 12.91
N LEU A 217 8.57 -2.89 14.20
CA LEU A 217 9.87 -2.59 14.82
C LEU A 217 10.47 -3.80 15.54
N SER A 218 9.64 -4.62 16.21
CA SER A 218 10.10 -5.79 16.94
C SER A 218 9.02 -6.88 17.03
N SER A 219 9.46 -8.12 17.24
CA SER A 219 8.64 -9.30 17.48
C SER A 219 9.31 -10.14 18.56
N THR A 220 8.56 -10.52 19.58
CA THR A 220 9.03 -11.34 20.70
C THR A 220 8.08 -12.51 20.91
N ARG A 221 8.58 -13.75 20.75
CA ARG A 221 7.86 -14.94 21.19
C ARG A 221 8.00 -15.07 22.71
N THR A 222 6.91 -14.91 23.44
CA THR A 222 6.90 -14.90 24.92
C THR A 222 6.57 -16.27 25.52
N ALA A 223 5.77 -17.08 24.82
CA ALA A 223 5.48 -18.48 25.17
C ALA A 223 5.20 -19.30 23.88
N ALA A 224 4.88 -20.58 24.03
CA ALA A 224 4.39 -21.39 22.91
C ALA A 224 3.11 -20.78 22.33
N GLY A 225 3.12 -20.53 21.02
CA GLY A 225 2.03 -19.88 20.31
C GLY A 225 1.63 -18.51 20.87
N THR A 226 2.53 -17.76 21.51
CA THR A 226 2.24 -16.43 22.05
C THR A 226 3.34 -15.44 21.68
N TYR A 227 2.95 -14.32 21.06
CA TYR A 227 3.87 -13.32 20.52
C TYR A 227 3.43 -11.89 20.89
N THR A 228 4.41 -11.02 21.10
CA THR A 228 4.22 -9.57 21.26
C THR A 228 4.96 -8.86 20.14
N LEU A 229 4.21 -8.08 19.37
CA LEU A 229 4.66 -7.36 18.18
C LEU A 229 4.61 -5.86 18.45
N GLN A 230 5.63 -5.10 18.06
CA GLN A 230 5.71 -3.65 18.30
C GLN A 230 5.75 -2.87 16.97
N TRP A 231 4.89 -1.88 16.84
CA TRP A 231 4.76 -1.02 15.65
C TRP A 231 5.42 0.35 15.84
N ASP A 232 5.61 1.07 14.73
CA ASP A 232 6.18 2.43 14.73
C ASP A 232 5.22 3.56 15.17
N ARG A 233 3.97 3.23 15.50
CA ARG A 233 2.97 4.13 16.08
C ARG A 233 2.08 3.41 17.10
N ASP A 234 1.27 4.17 17.83
CA ASP A 234 0.16 3.63 18.61
C ASP A 234 -0.88 2.99 17.68
N VAL A 235 -1.39 1.82 18.07
CA VAL A 235 -2.36 1.01 17.33
C VAL A 235 -3.62 0.67 18.13
N THR A 236 -3.83 1.27 19.30
CA THR A 236 -4.92 0.94 20.26
C THR A 236 -6.32 0.95 19.64
N TYR A 237 -6.57 1.83 18.67
CA TYR A 237 -7.89 1.98 18.01
C TYR A 237 -7.92 1.40 16.59
N CYS A 238 -6.87 0.69 16.18
CA CYS A 238 -6.80 0.00 14.89
C CYS A 238 -7.46 -1.38 15.00
N SER A 239 -8.13 -1.81 13.92
CA SER A 239 -8.55 -3.21 13.82
C SER A 239 -7.34 -4.08 13.46
N VAL A 240 -7.37 -5.34 13.87
CA VAL A 240 -6.31 -6.31 13.59
C VAL A 240 -6.89 -7.63 13.13
N GLN A 241 -6.30 -8.20 12.08
CA GLN A 241 -6.52 -9.58 11.66
C GLN A 241 -5.18 -10.33 11.75
N ALA A 242 -5.15 -11.41 12.51
CA ALA A 242 -4.09 -12.42 12.44
C ALA A 242 -4.59 -13.64 11.67
N THR A 243 -3.71 -14.35 10.98
CA THR A 243 -4.03 -15.58 10.25
C THR A 243 -2.81 -16.50 10.28
N ALA A 244 -2.94 -17.64 10.97
CA ALA A 244 -1.92 -18.68 10.96
C ALA A 244 -1.87 -19.34 9.58
N ASP A 245 -0.66 -19.70 9.15
CA ASP A 245 -0.47 -20.55 7.98
C ASP A 245 -0.93 -21.99 8.30
N TYR A 246 -1.14 -22.78 7.24
CA TYR A 246 -1.59 -24.17 7.26
C TYR A 246 -3.06 -24.41 7.68
N SER A 247 -3.65 -25.48 7.15
CA SER A 247 -5.03 -25.87 7.42
C SER A 247 -5.24 -26.31 8.88
N ALA A 248 -6.39 -25.95 9.46
CA ALA A 248 -6.79 -26.27 10.84
C ALA A 248 -5.85 -25.68 11.92
N LYS A 249 -5.08 -24.64 11.57
CA LYS A 249 -4.34 -23.77 12.49
C LYS A 249 -5.04 -22.41 12.55
N TYR A 250 -4.93 -21.74 13.69
CA TYR A 250 -5.68 -20.53 13.99
C TYR A 250 -4.80 -19.49 14.66
N ALA A 251 -5.14 -18.22 14.44
CA ALA A 251 -4.51 -17.09 15.12
C ALA A 251 -5.60 -16.10 15.57
N THR A 252 -5.41 -15.50 16.74
CA THR A 252 -6.19 -14.34 17.23
C THR A 252 -5.23 -13.26 17.70
N ALA A 253 -5.67 -12.01 17.67
CA ALA A 253 -4.85 -10.89 18.11
C ALA A 253 -5.68 -9.73 18.67
N TYR A 254 -5.05 -8.89 19.50
CA TYR A 254 -5.58 -7.59 19.92
C TYR A 254 -4.48 -6.54 20.01
N THR A 255 -4.86 -5.26 19.88
CA THR A 255 -3.98 -4.09 19.94
C THR A 255 -4.03 -3.40 21.30
N SER A 256 -2.92 -2.82 21.74
CA SER A 256 -2.86 -1.92 22.91
C SER A 256 -1.55 -1.12 22.92
N GLY A 257 -1.64 0.21 23.00
CA GLY A 257 -0.49 1.10 22.83
C GLY A 257 0.19 0.89 21.48
N THR A 258 1.52 0.87 21.44
CA THR A 258 2.32 0.53 20.24
C THR A 258 2.39 -0.97 19.94
N TYR A 259 1.58 -1.82 20.59
CA TYR A 259 1.73 -3.28 20.54
C TYR A 259 0.51 -4.00 19.97
N THR A 260 0.79 -5.16 19.39
CA THR A 260 -0.19 -6.21 19.12
C THR A 260 0.23 -7.50 19.82
N TYR A 261 -0.72 -8.14 20.49
CA TYR A 261 -0.55 -9.41 21.16
C TYR A 261 -1.21 -10.49 20.31
N VAL A 262 -0.50 -11.56 20.00
CA VAL A 262 -0.94 -12.61 19.07
C VAL A 262 -0.88 -13.98 19.75
N TYR A 263 -1.92 -14.77 19.55
CA TYR A 263 -2.04 -16.14 20.05
C TYR A 263 -2.31 -17.09 18.89
N THR A 264 -1.48 -18.12 18.73
CA THR A 264 -1.60 -19.15 17.69
C THR A 264 -1.84 -20.53 18.30
N PHE A 265 -2.80 -21.26 17.74
CA PHE A 265 -3.27 -22.52 18.31
C PHE A 265 -3.75 -23.49 17.22
N ASP A 266 -3.84 -24.77 17.57
CA ASP A 266 -4.36 -25.82 16.69
C ASP A 266 -5.89 -26.00 16.82
N SER A 267 -6.45 -26.97 16.09
CA SER A 267 -7.87 -27.33 16.15
C SER A 267 -8.36 -27.92 17.49
N ALA A 268 -7.47 -28.20 18.44
CA ALA A 268 -7.81 -28.58 19.81
C ALA A 268 -7.70 -27.39 20.79
N GLY A 269 -7.26 -26.21 20.32
CA GLY A 269 -7.01 -25.04 21.16
C GLY A 269 -5.65 -25.06 21.86
N ALA A 270 -4.74 -25.97 21.51
CA ALA A 270 -3.42 -26.06 22.13
C ALA A 270 -2.50 -24.93 21.61
N PRO A 271 -1.94 -24.07 22.50
CA PRO A 271 -1.01 -23.02 22.10
C PRO A 271 0.23 -23.62 21.42
N THR A 272 0.44 -23.27 20.15
CA THR A 272 1.47 -23.89 19.31
C THR A 272 2.07 -22.85 18.37
N ASP A 273 3.38 -22.95 18.16
CA ASP A 273 4.14 -22.06 17.28
C ASP A 273 3.84 -22.36 15.80
N TYR A 274 3.41 -21.36 15.05
CA TYR A 274 3.21 -21.43 13.60
C TYR A 274 3.76 -20.18 12.92
N TYR A 275 3.99 -20.28 11.60
CA TYR A 275 4.10 -19.08 10.78
C TYR A 275 2.73 -18.39 10.75
N PHE A 276 2.70 -17.07 10.80
CA PHE A 276 1.45 -16.32 10.71
C PHE A 276 1.63 -14.97 10.03
N ASN A 277 0.58 -14.56 9.33
CA ASN A 277 0.41 -13.23 8.78
C ASN A 277 -0.41 -12.38 9.76
N ILE A 278 -0.11 -11.08 9.84
CA ILE A 278 -0.90 -10.13 10.60
C ILE A 278 -1.03 -8.80 9.87
N ASN A 279 -2.24 -8.25 9.81
CA ASN A 279 -2.55 -6.97 9.18
C ASN A 279 -3.28 -6.08 10.20
N VAL A 280 -2.88 -4.81 10.30
CA VAL A 280 -3.43 -3.83 11.25
C VAL A 280 -3.90 -2.59 10.50
N ASN A 281 -5.19 -2.25 10.59
CA ASN A 281 -5.83 -1.25 9.74
C ASN A 281 -6.34 -0.03 10.55
N CYS A 282 -5.84 1.16 10.19
CA CYS A 282 -6.19 2.49 10.69
C CYS A 282 -5.46 3.62 9.94
#